data_AF-A0A2W4Q4F1-F1
#
_entry.id   AF-A0A2W4Q4F1-F1
#
_cell.length_a   1.000
_cell.length_b   1.000
_cell.length_c   1.000
_cell.angle_alpha   90.00
_cell.angle_beta   90.00
_cell.angle_gamma   90.00
#
_symmetry.space_group_name_H-M   'P 1'
#
loop_
_entity.id
_entity.type
_entity.pdbx_description
1 polymer ?
#
loop_
_entity_poly.entity_id
_entity_poly.type
_entity_poly.pdbx_seq_one_letter_code
_entity_poly.pdbx_strand_id
1 'polypeptide(L)' 'MLADGRLILAGRTQEENPIGLVIFEAETEEEARAIMEGNPAVQAGVMTATLHPYRVALIRG' A
#
# COMPACT_ATOMS: atom_id res chain seq x y z
N MET A 1 -0.39 7.55 7.80
CA MET A 1 -1.24 6.56 7.10
C MET A 1 -2.29 5.91 8.00
N LEU A 2 -1.91 5.19 9.06
CA LEU A 2 -2.87 4.55 9.99
C LEU A 2 -3.63 5.58 10.86
N ALA A 3 -2.91 6.54 11.43
CA ALA A 3 -3.50 7.59 12.25
C ALA A 3 -4.35 8.59 11.45
N ASP A 4 -4.02 8.77 10.17
CA ASP A 4 -4.68 9.75 9.28
C ASP A 4 -5.94 9.18 8.61
N GLY A 5 -6.33 7.93 8.91
CA GLY A 5 -7.52 7.29 8.34
C GLY A 5 -7.44 6.93 6.86
N ARG A 6 -6.24 7.03 6.24
CA ARG A 6 -6.04 6.82 4.80
C ARG A 6 -5.83 5.38 4.40
N LEU A 7 -5.52 4.49 5.35
CA LEU A 7 -5.36 3.06 5.07
C LEU A 7 -6.74 2.40 4.95
N ILE A 8 -7.00 1.77 3.80
CA ILE A 8 -8.20 0.96 3.57
C ILE A 8 -7.94 -0.49 3.99
N LEU A 9 -6.83 -1.07 3.52
CA LEU A 9 -6.47 -2.46 3.79
C LEU A 9 -4.95 -2.63 3.73
N ALA A 10 -4.38 -3.34 4.71
CA ALA A 10 -3.00 -3.81 4.64
C ALA A 10 -2.95 -5.28 5.07
N GLY A 11 -2.19 -6.08 4.35
CA GLY A 11 -1.98 -7.48 4.68
C GLY A 11 -0.89 -8.08 3.83
N ARG A 12 -0.58 -9.35 4.10
CA ARG A 12 0.32 -10.15 3.27
C ARG A 12 -0.40 -11.38 2.77
N THR A 13 0.02 -11.91 1.64
CA THR A 13 -0.40 -13.23 1.19
C THR A 13 0.10 -14.31 2.14
N GLN A 14 -0.49 -15.50 2.06
CA GLN A 14 -0.24 -16.61 3.00
C GLN A 14 0.76 -17.66 2.47
N GLU A 15 1.33 -17.42 1.30
CA GLU A 15 2.33 -18.31 0.70
C GLU A 15 3.71 -18.17 1.36
N GLU A 16 4.59 -19.12 1.09
CA GLU A 16 5.94 -19.20 1.70
C GLU A 16 6.79 -17.95 1.42
N ASN A 17 6.62 -17.35 0.25
CA ASN A 17 7.23 -16.07 -0.14
C ASN A 17 6.14 -14.98 -0.21
N PRO A 18 5.80 -14.34 0.92
CA PRO A 18 4.63 -13.48 0.98
C PRO A 18 4.82 -12.16 0.24
N ILE A 19 3.74 -11.69 -0.38
CA ILE A 19 3.64 -10.36 -0.99
C ILE A 19 2.78 -9.49 -0.09
N GLY A 20 3.27 -8.28 0.21
CA GLY A 20 2.49 -7.25 0.91
C GLY A 20 1.50 -6.58 -0.04
N LEU A 21 0.24 -6.48 0.36
CA LEU A 21 -0.78 -5.70 -0.31
C LEU A 21 -1.23 -4.57 0.61
N VAL A 22 -1.14 -3.34 0.11
CA VAL A 22 -1.58 -2.14 0.83
C VAL A 22 -2.46 -1.32 -0.11
N ILE A 23 -3.71 -1.12 0.27
CA ILE A 23 -4.68 -0.26 -0.41
C ILE A 23 -4.93 0.94 0.50
N PHE A 24 -4.71 2.13 -0.04
CA PHE A 24 -4.84 3.39 0.71
C PHE A 24 -5.29 4.51 -0.22
N GLU A 25 -5.82 5.57 0.36
CA GLU A 25 -6.27 6.76 -0.37
C GLU A 25 -5.17 7.82 -0.43
N ALA A 26 -5.06 8.46 -1.59
CA ALA A 26 -4.24 9.63 -1.84
C ALA A 26 -4.89 10.56 -2.85
N GLU A 27 -4.64 11.85 -2.70
CA GLU A 27 -5.21 12.88 -3.57
C GLU A 27 -4.55 12.88 -4.96
N THR A 28 -3.27 12.52 -5.03
CA THR A 28 -2.49 12.45 -6.27
C THR A 28 -1.58 11.23 -6.32
N GLU A 29 -1.10 10.88 -7.51
CA GLU A 29 -0.11 9.81 -7.67
C GLU A 29 1.22 10.17 -7.00
N GLU A 30 1.64 11.43 -7.08
CA GLU A 30 2.87 11.93 -6.45
C GLU A 30 2.82 11.76 -4.93
N GLU A 31 1.67 12.07 -4.32
CA GLU A 31 1.47 11.86 -2.89
C GLU A 31 1.50 10.37 -2.55
N ALA A 32 0.81 9.54 -3.34
CA ALA A 32 0.83 8.09 -3.14
C ALA A 32 2.24 7.49 -3.24
N ARG A 33 3.04 8.01 -4.18
CA ARG A 33 4.45 7.65 -4.36
C ARG A 33 5.30 8.07 -3.17
N ALA A 34 5.14 9.30 -2.69
CA ALA A 34 5.83 9.78 -1.50
C ALA A 34 5.50 8.93 -0.26
N ILE A 35 4.25 8.48 -0.12
CA ILE A 35 3.85 7.58 0.97
C ILE A 35 4.52 6.21 0.86
N MET A 36 4.53 5.61 -0.35
CA MET A 36 5.18 4.33 -0.60
C MET A 36 6.69 4.39 -0.35
N GLU A 37 7.37 5.39 -0.93
CA GLU A 37 8.82 5.58 -0.81
C GLU A 37 9.23 6.06 0.58
N GLY A 38 8.34 6.73 1.32
CA GLY A 38 8.53 7.13 2.70
C GLY A 38 8.33 6.00 3.71
N ASN A 39 7.90 4.80 3.28
CA ASN A 39 7.73 3.66 4.17
C ASN A 39 9.10 3.21 4.73
N PRO A 40 9.29 3.12 6.06
CA PRO A 40 10.59 2.78 6.64
C PRO A 40 11.16 1.45 6.17
N ALA A 41 10.32 0.44 5.88
CA ALA A 41 10.79 -0.85 5.39
C ALA A 41 11.18 -0.82 3.91
N VAL A 42 10.57 0.07 3.11
CA VAL A 42 11.02 0.34 1.73
C VAL A 42 12.34 1.09 1.75
N GLN A 43 12.44 2.16 2.57
CA GLN A 43 13.68 2.94 2.71
C GLN A 43 14.85 2.10 3.25
N ALA A 44 14.58 1.20 4.19
CA ALA A 44 15.58 0.29 4.73
C ALA A 44 15.92 -0.89 3.79
N GLY A 45 15.28 -0.99 2.62
CA GLY A 45 15.51 -2.08 1.66
C GLY A 45 15.04 -3.46 2.16
N VAL A 46 14.22 -3.49 3.21
CA VAL A 46 13.65 -4.73 3.77
C VAL A 46 12.59 -5.29 2.82
N MET A 47 11.91 -4.43 2.07
CA MET A 47 11.03 -4.82 0.97
C MET A 47 11.13 -3.87 -0.22
N THR A 48 10.84 -4.39 -1.40
CA THR A 48 10.57 -3.58 -2.60
C THR A 48 9.07 -3.32 -2.71
N ALA A 49 8.68 -2.23 -3.36
CA ALA A 49 7.28 -1.87 -3.56
C ALA A 49 7.05 -1.33 -4.98
N THR A 50 5.86 -1.59 -5.52
CA THR A 50 5.37 -0.99 -6.75
C THR A 50 4.06 -0.25 -6.46
N LEU A 51 3.82 0.83 -7.20
CA LEU A 51 2.63 1.67 -7.06
C LEU A 51 1.73 1.51 -8.28
N HIS A 52 0.43 1.29 -8.04
CA HIS A 52 -0.57 1.16 -9.08
C HIS A 52 -1.86 1.90 -8.71
N PRO A 53 -2.41 2.76 -9.58
CA PRO A 53 -3.77 3.29 -9.40
C PRO A 53 -4.78 2.14 -9.35
N TYR A 54 -5.68 2.18 -8.37
CA TYR A 54 -6.65 1.11 -8.14
C TYR A 54 -8.07 1.66 -8.09
N ARG A 55 -8.99 0.97 -8.78
CA ARG A 55 -10.43 1.26 -8.74
C ARG A 55 -11.17 0.02 -8.27
N VAL A 56 -11.87 0.15 -7.15
CA VAL A 56 -12.76 -0.90 -6.66
C VAL A 56 -13.91 -1.08 -7.66
N ALA A 57 -14.02 -2.27 -8.24
CA ALA A 57 -15.18 -2.63 -9.07
C ALA A 57 -16.33 -3.18 -8.22
N LEU A 58 -15.98 -4.02 -7.24
CA LEU A 58 -16.88 -4.64 -6.29
C LEU A 58 -16.13 -4.74 -4.95
N ILE A 59 -16.82 -4.41 -3.87
CA ILE A 59 -16.35 -4.69 -2.51
C ILE A 59 -17.47 -5.46 -1.81
N ARG A 60 -17.08 -6.56 -1.15
CA ARG A 60 -17.90 -7.45 -0.30
C ARG A 60 -19.42 -7.18 -0.33
N GLY A 61 -20.18 -8.11 -0.93
CA GLY A 61 -21.63 -8.16 -0.79
C GLY A 61 -22.08 -8.54 0.62
#